data_AF-A0A920ATS4-F1
#
_entry.id   AF-A0A920ATS4-F1
#
_cell.length_a   1.000
_cell.length_b   1.000
_cell.length_c   1.000
_cell.angle_alpha   90.00
_cell.angle_beta   90.00
_cell.angle_gamma   90.00
#
_symmetry.space_group_name_H-M   'P 1'
#
loop_
_entity.id
_entity.type
_entity.pdbx_description
1 polymer ?
#
loop_
_entity_poly.entity_id
_entity_poly.type
_entity_poly.pdbx_seq_one_letter_code
_entity_poly.pdbx_strand_id
1 'polypeptide(L)'
;MSSVIKNKKICDEKSIKYENSKIIFLNNYLKNDSGIDSQKFEDKLIVLHNGVDSNLFNSNVVKDKKRIIFIGNLKRFEESRNLEFYISTFKNENMPKDFKFTIIGTPKAEVSRLDKYVKELGLEKNVEVKNWIKREEAIEALNKSSIGLLINTKNNEHSVKYTSP
;
A
#
# COMPACT_ATOMS: atom_id res chain seq x y z
N MET A 1 23.64 -4.88 3.32
CA MET A 1 23.03 -3.73 2.63
C MET A 1 22.83 -4.12 1.18
N SER A 2 21.58 -4.10 0.65
CA SER A 2 21.28 -4.53 -0.72
C SER A 2 22.09 -3.72 -1.75
N SER A 3 22.61 -4.36 -2.81
CA SER A 3 23.42 -3.74 -3.87
C SER A 3 22.72 -2.55 -4.55
N VAL A 4 21.39 -2.58 -4.61
CA VAL A 4 20.55 -1.52 -5.19
C VAL A 4 20.62 -0.22 -4.39
N ILE A 5 20.63 -0.31 -3.05
CA ILE A 5 20.70 0.87 -2.17
C ILE A 5 22.05 1.56 -2.29
N LYS A 6 23.12 0.77 -2.42
CA LYS A 6 24.49 1.28 -2.59
C LYS A 6 24.65 2.03 -3.92
N ASN A 7 24.11 1.48 -5.00
CA ASN A 7 24.17 2.12 -6.32
C ASN A 7 23.38 3.43 -6.36
N LYS A 8 22.19 3.47 -5.72
CA LYS A 8 21.40 4.70 -5.63
C LYS A 8 22.17 5.84 -4.95
N LYS A 9 22.75 5.60 -3.77
CA LYS A 9 23.50 6.63 -3.03
C LYS A 9 24.66 7.19 -3.87
N ILE A 10 25.39 6.32 -4.58
CA ILE A 10 26.46 6.74 -5.49
C ILE A 10 25.94 7.61 -6.64
N CYS A 11 24.81 7.24 -7.24
CA CYS A 11 24.19 8.04 -8.30
C CYS A 11 23.74 9.40 -7.80
N ASP A 12 23.08 9.46 -6.64
CA ASP A 12 22.61 10.69 -6.02
C ASP A 12 23.79 11.64 -5.70
N GLU A 13 24.84 11.13 -5.05
CA GLU A 13 26.07 11.88 -4.72
C GLU A 13 26.81 12.42 -5.94
N LYS A 14 26.84 11.67 -7.05
CA LYS A 14 27.47 12.13 -8.29
C LYS A 14 26.60 13.16 -9.01
N SER A 15 25.29 12.92 -9.06
CA SER A 15 24.35 13.74 -9.82
C SER A 15 24.21 15.14 -9.20
N ILE A 16 24.17 15.26 -7.87
CA ILE A 16 23.94 16.53 -7.18
C ILE A 16 25.06 17.57 -7.39
N LYS A 17 26.26 17.12 -7.78
CA LYS A 17 27.43 17.97 -8.03
C LYS A 17 27.33 18.78 -9.33
N TYR A 18 26.51 18.32 -10.29
CA TYR A 18 26.32 19.03 -11.55
C TYR A 18 25.45 20.27 -11.35
N GLU A 19 25.77 21.37 -12.03
CA GLU A 19 25.10 22.66 -11.87
C GLU A 19 23.58 22.56 -12.09
N ASN A 20 23.16 21.92 -13.18
CA ASN A 20 21.77 21.83 -13.62
C ASN A 20 21.02 20.58 -13.10
N SER A 21 21.41 20.06 -11.94
CA SER A 21 20.75 18.88 -11.35
C SER A 21 19.85 19.24 -10.17
N LYS A 22 18.82 18.43 -10.00
CA LYS A 22 17.92 18.47 -8.84
C LYS A 22 17.53 17.05 -8.47
N ILE A 23 17.49 16.76 -7.17
CA ILE A 23 17.02 15.47 -6.66
C ILE A 23 15.67 15.69 -5.97
N ILE A 24 14.68 14.92 -6.40
CA ILE A 24 13.32 14.93 -5.88
C ILE A 24 13.13 13.69 -5.01
N PHE A 25 12.84 13.90 -3.73
CA PHE A 25 12.51 12.83 -2.80
C PHE A 25 10.99 12.75 -2.59
N LEU A 26 10.47 11.53 -2.44
CA LEU A 26 9.03 11.32 -2.24
C LEU A 26 8.56 11.59 -0.81
N ASN A 27 9.49 11.61 0.15
CA ASN A 27 9.24 11.94 1.55
C ASN A 27 10.56 12.36 2.25
N ASN A 28 10.44 12.90 3.47
CA ASN A 28 11.59 13.33 4.27
C ASN A 28 12.50 12.17 4.71
N TYR A 29 11.97 10.97 4.93
CA TYR A 29 12.78 9.81 5.31
C TYR A 29 13.77 9.42 4.21
N LEU A 30 13.35 9.46 2.95
CA LEU A 30 14.22 9.21 1.79
C LEU A 30 15.30 10.28 1.63
N LYS A 31 14.94 11.55 1.86
CA LYS A 31 15.92 12.64 1.85
C LYS A 31 16.97 12.42 2.94
N ASN A 32 16.53 12.09 4.16
CA ASN A 32 17.43 11.90 5.30
C ASN A 32 18.32 10.66 5.16
N ASP A 33 17.80 9.55 4.61
CA ASP A 33 18.62 8.35 4.36
C ASP A 33 19.56 8.48 3.16
N SER A 34 19.37 9.48 2.29
CA SER A 34 20.23 9.66 1.10
C SER A 34 21.70 9.85 1.44
N GLY A 35 22.02 10.40 2.62
CA GLY A 35 23.38 10.75 3.03
C GLY A 35 23.90 12.04 2.38
N ILE A 36 23.08 12.74 1.58
CA ILE A 36 23.46 14.02 0.98
C ILE A 36 23.45 15.11 2.05
N ASP A 37 24.52 15.91 2.06
CA ASP A 37 24.60 17.13 2.86
C ASP A 37 23.51 18.12 2.43
N SER A 38 22.47 18.19 3.24
CA SER A 38 21.29 19.00 2.94
C SER A 38 21.53 20.49 3.09
N GLN A 39 22.55 20.92 3.83
CA GLN A 39 22.92 22.35 3.94
C GLN A 39 23.68 22.79 2.70
N LYS A 40 24.62 21.95 2.24
CA LYS A 40 25.43 22.26 1.04
C LYS A 40 24.62 22.30 -0.26
N PHE A 41 23.59 21.47 -0.37
CA PHE A 41 22.82 21.30 -1.61
C PHE A 41 21.36 21.71 -1.48
N GLU A 42 21.00 22.56 -0.53
CA GLU A 42 19.60 22.89 -0.18
C GLU A 42 18.75 23.24 -1.40
N ASP A 43 19.23 24.12 -2.28
CA ASP A 43 18.51 24.58 -3.49
C ASP A 43 18.24 23.47 -4.52
N LYS A 44 18.99 22.37 -4.44
CA LYS A 44 18.93 21.23 -5.35
C LYS A 44 18.19 20.03 -4.77
N LEU A 45 17.69 20.11 -3.54
CA LEU A 45 16.90 19.04 -2.92
C LEU A 45 15.48 19.51 -2.67
N ILE A 46 14.50 18.74 -3.14
CA ILE A 46 13.10 19.01 -2.84
C ILE A 46 12.39 17.72 -2.44
N VAL A 47 11.43 17.84 -1.53
CA VAL A 47 10.51 16.76 -1.18
C VAL A 47 9.18 17.03 -1.87
N LEU A 48 8.84 16.19 -2.85
CA LEU A 48 7.55 16.22 -3.53
C LEU A 48 6.86 14.89 -3.32
N HIS A 49 5.77 14.91 -2.56
CA HIS A 49 4.97 13.72 -2.31
C HIS A 49 4.29 13.22 -3.58
N ASN A 50 4.06 11.91 -3.66
CA ASN A 50 3.31 11.34 -4.76
C ASN A 50 1.91 11.94 -4.82
N GLY A 51 1.53 12.41 -6.01
CA GLY A 51 0.17 12.83 -6.28
C GLY A 51 -0.72 11.65 -6.65
N VAL A 52 -2.03 11.87 -6.55
CA VAL A 52 -3.06 11.00 -7.10
C VAL A 52 -3.95 11.83 -8.02
N ASP A 53 -4.41 11.25 -9.12
CA ASP A 53 -5.41 11.91 -9.97
C ASP A 53 -6.77 11.92 -9.27
N SER A 54 -7.09 13.06 -8.65
CA SER A 54 -8.33 13.26 -7.90
C SER A 54 -9.58 13.12 -8.75
N ASN A 55 -9.49 13.33 -10.08
CA ASN A 55 -10.64 13.20 -10.97
C ASN A 55 -11.14 11.76 -11.04
N LEU A 56 -10.25 10.78 -10.85
CA LEU A 56 -10.64 9.37 -10.78
C LEU A 56 -11.46 9.03 -9.54
N PHE A 57 -11.36 9.84 -8.48
CA PHE A 57 -12.05 9.62 -7.19
C PHE A 57 -13.25 10.55 -6.99
N ASN A 58 -13.50 11.46 -7.93
CA ASN A 58 -14.62 12.39 -7.89
C ASN A 58 -15.90 11.72 -8.39
N SER A 59 -16.42 10.76 -7.63
CA SER A 59 -17.64 10.05 -7.97
C SER A 59 -18.73 10.27 -6.91
N ASN A 60 -19.96 10.60 -7.35
CA ASN A 60 -21.15 10.72 -6.50
C ASN A 60 -21.66 9.35 -6.02
N VAL A 61 -20.76 8.38 -5.83
CA VAL A 61 -21.10 7.01 -5.43
C VAL A 61 -21.49 7.02 -3.95
N VAL A 62 -22.70 6.53 -3.68
CA VAL A 62 -23.14 6.30 -2.30
C VAL A 62 -22.30 5.17 -1.71
N LYS A 63 -21.52 5.50 -0.68
CA LYS A 63 -20.68 4.54 0.04
C LYS A 63 -21.52 3.58 0.88
N ASP A 64 -21.17 2.30 0.84
CA ASP A 64 -21.65 1.31 1.80
C ASP A 64 -20.87 1.46 3.12
N LYS A 65 -21.56 1.95 4.16
CA LYS A 65 -21.01 2.18 5.50
C LYS A 65 -20.52 0.92 6.21
N LYS A 66 -20.85 -0.26 5.69
CA LYS A 66 -20.51 -1.56 6.30
C LYS A 66 -19.52 -2.35 5.45
N ARG A 67 -18.84 -1.67 4.52
CA ARG A 67 -17.89 -2.30 3.60
C ARG A 67 -16.45 -1.85 3.86
N ILE A 68 -15.63 -2.83 4.20
CA ILE A 68 -14.19 -2.75 4.31
C ILE A 68 -13.57 -3.29 3.01
N ILE A 69 -12.54 -2.63 2.50
CA ILE A 69 -11.82 -3.10 1.32
C ILE A 69 -10.30 -3.04 1.51
N PHE A 70 -9.62 -4.09 1.06
CA PHE A 70 -8.17 -4.10 0.87
C PHE A 70 -7.89 -4.30 -0.63
N ILE A 71 -7.04 -3.44 -1.20
CA ILE A 71 -6.60 -3.57 -2.61
C ILE A 71 -5.07 -3.54 -2.63
N GLY A 72 -4.44 -4.60 -3.15
CA GLY A 72 -2.99 -4.60 -3.34
C GLY A 72 -2.36 -5.98 -3.45
N ASN A 73 -1.03 -6.02 -3.44
CA ASN A 73 -0.30 -7.27 -3.37
C ASN A 73 -0.45 -7.89 -1.98
N LEU A 74 -0.94 -9.13 -1.94
CA LEU A 74 -1.20 -9.97 -0.77
C LEU A 74 0.09 -10.46 -0.11
N LYS A 75 1.22 -10.34 -0.82
CA LYS A 75 2.58 -10.47 -0.29
C LYS A 75 3.31 -9.13 -0.29
N ARG A 76 4.28 -8.99 0.61
CA ARG A 76 5.28 -7.93 0.56
C ARG A 76 6.63 -8.51 0.89
N PHE A 77 7.60 -8.32 0.00
CA PHE A 77 8.95 -8.89 0.18
C PHE A 77 8.90 -10.41 0.46
N GLU A 78 8.05 -11.12 -0.27
CA GLU A 78 7.75 -12.56 -0.09
C GLU A 78 7.09 -12.96 1.24
N GLU A 79 6.84 -12.02 2.15
CA GLU A 79 6.13 -12.24 3.41
C GLU A 79 4.62 -12.01 3.29
N SER A 80 3.84 -12.67 4.16
CA SER A 80 2.40 -12.45 4.28
C SER A 80 2.08 -11.04 4.76
N ARG A 81 1.01 -10.45 4.22
CA ARG A 81 0.40 -9.21 4.71
C ARG A 81 -0.41 -9.40 6.01
N ASN A 82 -0.43 -10.60 6.58
CA ASN A 82 -1.22 -10.96 7.77
C ASN A 82 -2.73 -10.68 7.59
N LEU A 83 -3.25 -10.94 6.40
CA LEU A 83 -4.67 -10.76 6.08
C LEU A 83 -5.55 -11.76 6.86
N GLU A 84 -5.00 -12.90 7.22
CA GLU A 84 -5.63 -13.94 8.02
C GLU A 84 -6.11 -13.41 9.37
N PHE A 85 -5.31 -12.57 10.03
CA PHE A 85 -5.72 -11.90 11.26
C PHE A 85 -7.01 -11.11 11.06
N TYR A 86 -7.06 -10.22 10.05
CA TYR A 86 -8.24 -9.41 9.76
C TYR A 86 -9.46 -10.27 9.38
N ILE A 87 -9.26 -11.33 8.60
CA ILE A 87 -10.32 -12.29 8.26
C ILE A 87 -10.87 -12.92 9.55
N SER A 88 -9.99 -13.39 10.44
CA SER A 88 -10.38 -14.05 11.68
C SER A 88 -11.19 -13.17 12.64
N THR A 89 -11.03 -11.83 12.56
CA THR A 89 -11.81 -10.91 13.41
C THR A 89 -13.31 -11.00 13.17
N PHE A 90 -13.73 -11.45 11.98
CA PHE A 90 -15.14 -11.70 11.65
C PHE A 90 -15.76 -12.89 12.39
N LYS A 91 -14.96 -13.69 13.11
CA LYS A 91 -15.47 -14.67 14.08
C LYS A 91 -15.81 -14.08 15.45
N ASN A 92 -15.33 -12.87 15.75
CA ASN A 92 -15.56 -12.26 17.05
C ASN A 92 -17.04 -11.88 17.19
N GLU A 93 -17.66 -12.20 18.33
CA GLU A 93 -19.07 -11.90 18.60
C GLU A 93 -19.36 -10.39 18.60
N ASN A 94 -18.35 -9.57 18.90
CA ASN A 94 -18.45 -8.11 18.85
C ASN A 94 -18.31 -7.54 17.43
N MET A 95 -17.94 -8.36 16.43
CA MET A 95 -17.86 -7.92 15.05
C MET A 95 -19.28 -7.86 14.44
N PRO A 96 -19.72 -6.72 13.89
CA PRO A 96 -21.05 -6.61 13.30
C PRO A 96 -21.25 -7.61 12.15
N LYS A 97 -22.31 -8.42 12.24
CA LYS A 97 -22.59 -9.52 11.31
C LYS A 97 -22.88 -9.08 9.87
N ASP A 98 -23.25 -7.82 9.69
CA ASP A 98 -23.60 -7.23 8.41
C ASP A 98 -22.42 -6.56 7.70
N PHE A 99 -21.25 -6.48 8.35
CA PHE A 99 -20.05 -5.98 7.70
C PHE A 99 -19.55 -6.95 6.63
N LYS A 100 -19.06 -6.37 5.53
CA LYS A 100 -18.41 -7.07 4.43
C LYS A 100 -16.96 -6.65 4.32
N PHE A 101 -16.07 -7.60 4.13
CA PHE A 101 -14.67 -7.35 3.84
C PHE A 101 -14.31 -7.92 2.47
N THR A 102 -13.96 -7.05 1.53
CA THR A 102 -13.51 -7.45 0.19
C THR A 102 -11.99 -7.29 0.10
N ILE A 103 -11.30 -8.37 -0.24
CA ILE A 103 -9.85 -8.39 -0.49
C ILE A 103 -9.63 -8.57 -1.98
N ILE A 104 -8.95 -7.62 -2.63
CA ILE A 104 -8.65 -7.66 -4.08
C ILE A 104 -7.14 -7.63 -4.26
N GLY A 105 -6.55 -8.64 -4.90
CA GLY A 105 -5.10 -8.66 -4.97
C GLY A 105 -4.44 -9.72 -5.84
N THR A 106 -3.11 -9.75 -5.69
CA THR A 106 -2.16 -10.68 -6.34
C THR A 106 -1.18 -11.21 -5.30
N PRO A 107 -0.46 -12.32 -5.55
CA PRO A 107 -0.59 -13.22 -6.70
C PRO A 107 -1.81 -14.14 -6.58
N LYS A 108 -2.23 -14.74 -7.71
CA LYS A 108 -3.39 -15.65 -7.78
C LYS A 108 -3.28 -16.82 -6.80
N ALA A 109 -2.07 -17.32 -6.54
CA ALA A 109 -1.85 -18.38 -5.56
C ALA A 109 -2.27 -17.96 -4.13
N GLU A 110 -1.97 -16.72 -3.73
CA GLU A 110 -2.38 -16.19 -2.42
C GLU A 110 -3.86 -15.87 -2.36
N VAL A 111 -4.46 -15.42 -3.47
CA VAL A 111 -5.92 -15.28 -3.59
C VAL A 111 -6.60 -16.61 -3.30
N SER A 112 -6.18 -17.69 -3.97
CA SER A 112 -6.74 -19.03 -3.76
C SER A 112 -6.53 -19.53 -2.32
N ARG A 113 -5.36 -19.25 -1.72
CA ARG A 113 -5.05 -19.65 -0.34
C ARG A 113 -5.96 -18.95 0.67
N LEU A 114 -6.14 -17.63 0.54
CA LEU A 114 -7.01 -16.86 1.42
C LEU A 114 -8.48 -17.21 1.21
N ASP A 115 -8.91 -17.44 -0.03
CA ASP A 115 -10.28 -17.89 -0.32
C ASP A 115 -10.57 -19.25 0.35
N LYS A 116 -9.63 -20.19 0.30
CA LYS A 116 -9.74 -21.47 1.03
C LYS A 116 -9.84 -21.23 2.54
N TYR A 117 -9.00 -20.34 3.10
CA TYR A 117 -9.03 -19.99 4.51
C TYR A 117 -10.39 -19.39 4.94
N VAL A 118 -10.98 -18.50 4.13
CA VAL A 118 -12.32 -17.94 4.38
C VAL A 118 -13.39 -19.04 4.46
N LYS A 119 -13.34 -20.01 3.54
CA LYS A 119 -14.26 -21.15 3.51
C LYS A 119 -14.09 -22.09 4.71
N GLU A 120 -12.86 -22.41 5.07
CA GLU A 120 -12.54 -23.20 6.27
C GLU A 120 -13.08 -22.55 7.55
N LEU A 121 -13.19 -21.22 7.56
CA LEU A 121 -13.74 -20.45 8.69
C LEU A 121 -15.27 -20.25 8.62
N GLY A 122 -15.93 -20.61 7.52
CA GLY A 122 -17.37 -20.38 7.31
C GLY A 122 -17.75 -18.89 7.16
N LEU A 123 -16.81 -18.07 6.67
CA LEU A 123 -16.93 -16.61 6.61
C LEU A 123 -17.29 -16.09 5.22
N GLU A 124 -17.67 -16.94 4.28
CA GLU A 124 -17.96 -16.55 2.88
C GLU A 124 -19.10 -15.53 2.76
N LYS A 125 -19.98 -15.48 3.77
CA LYS A 125 -21.03 -14.46 3.84
C LYS A 125 -20.45 -13.08 4.13
N ASN A 126 -19.34 -12.97 4.85
CA ASN A 126 -18.78 -11.71 5.32
C ASN A 126 -17.51 -11.30 4.58
N VAL A 127 -16.72 -12.25 4.10
CA VAL A 127 -15.42 -12.01 3.51
C VAL A 127 -15.39 -12.57 2.08
N GLU A 128 -14.90 -11.75 1.14
CA GLU A 128 -14.76 -12.12 -0.27
C GLU A 128 -13.33 -11.83 -0.72
N VAL A 129 -12.67 -12.81 -1.36
CA VAL A 129 -11.31 -12.66 -1.89
C VAL A 129 -11.34 -12.74 -3.42
N LYS A 130 -10.82 -11.71 -4.10
CA LYS A 130 -10.82 -11.57 -5.56
C LYS A 130 -9.42 -11.47 -6.12
N ASN A 131 -9.28 -11.94 -7.36
CA ASN A 131 -8.11 -11.66 -8.17
C ASN A 131 -8.02 -10.17 -8.50
N TRP A 132 -6.85 -9.76 -8.97
CA TRP A 132 -6.61 -8.44 -9.52
C TRP A 132 -7.65 -8.06 -10.57
N ILE A 133 -8.06 -6.80 -10.51
CA ILE A 133 -8.96 -6.14 -11.44
C ILE A 133 -8.27 -4.89 -11.98
N LYS A 134 -8.81 -4.36 -13.08
CA LYS A 134 -8.28 -3.14 -13.69
C LYS A 134 -8.40 -1.95 -12.75
N ARG A 135 -7.59 -0.92 -13.00
CA ARG A 135 -7.49 0.28 -12.15
C ARG A 135 -8.84 0.95 -11.96
N GLU A 136 -9.63 1.06 -13.01
CA GLU A 136 -10.95 1.71 -13.01
C GLU A 136 -11.92 0.96 -12.09
N GLU A 137 -11.96 -0.37 -12.20
CA GLU A 137 -12.78 -1.24 -11.35
C GLU A 137 -12.32 -1.21 -9.87
N ALA A 138 -11.00 -1.15 -9.65
CA ALA A 138 -10.44 -1.02 -8.31
C ALA A 138 -10.83 0.31 -7.65
N ILE A 139 -10.81 1.40 -8.42
CA ILE A 139 -11.25 2.72 -7.96
C ILE A 139 -12.75 2.73 -7.68
N GLU A 140 -13.56 2.10 -8.53
CA GLU A 140 -15.00 1.95 -8.28
C GLU A 140 -15.28 1.14 -7.00
N ALA A 141 -14.58 0.03 -6.80
CA ALA A 141 -14.70 -0.78 -5.60
C ALA A 141 -14.27 -0.02 -4.33
N LEU A 142 -13.21 0.79 -4.44
CA LEU A 142 -12.77 1.66 -3.36
C LEU A 142 -13.80 2.76 -3.07
N ASN A 143 -14.34 3.42 -4.10
CA ASN A 143 -15.34 4.48 -3.96
C ASN A 143 -16.67 3.98 -3.40
N LYS A 144 -17.04 2.70 -3.63
CA LYS A 144 -18.21 2.05 -3.01
C LYS A 144 -17.99 1.69 -1.54
N SER A 145 -16.73 1.58 -1.09
CA SER A 145 -16.39 1.16 0.26
C SER A 145 -16.23 2.36 1.19
N SER A 146 -16.67 2.20 2.44
CA SER A 146 -16.52 3.26 3.46
C SER A 146 -15.18 3.20 4.18
N ILE A 147 -14.57 2.01 4.26
CA ILE A 147 -13.32 1.79 4.99
C ILE A 147 -12.29 1.16 4.04
N GLY A 148 -11.19 1.87 3.77
CA GLY A 148 -10.02 1.33 3.09
C GLY A 148 -9.01 0.81 4.11
N LEU A 149 -8.61 -0.44 4.00
CA LEU A 149 -7.62 -1.07 4.87
C LEU A 149 -6.23 -0.95 4.26
N LEU A 150 -5.34 -0.21 4.92
CA LEU A 150 -3.93 -0.10 4.57
C LEU A 150 -3.09 -0.92 5.56
N ILE A 151 -2.39 -1.95 5.07
CA ILE A 151 -1.60 -2.84 5.91
C ILE A 151 -0.10 -2.70 5.61
N ASN A 152 0.62 -2.17 6.58
CA ASN A 152 2.08 -2.07 6.58
C ASN A 152 2.64 -2.82 7.80
N THR A 153 3.64 -3.68 7.57
CA THR A 153 4.34 -4.39 8.64
C THR A 153 5.50 -3.52 9.16
N LYS A 154 5.63 -3.40 10.49
CA LYS A 154 6.73 -2.66 11.14
C LYS A 154 8.10 -3.33 10.94
N ASN A 155 8.10 -4.63 10.65
CA ASN A 155 9.31 -5.44 10.53
C ASN A 155 10.15 -5.11 9.29
N ASN A 156 9.66 -4.25 8.39
CA ASN A 156 10.39 -3.85 7.21
C ASN A 156 10.48 -2.32 7.13
N GLU A 157 11.67 -1.78 7.32
CA GLU A 157 11.92 -0.33 7.26
C GLU A 157 11.51 0.27 5.91
N HIS A 158 11.65 -0.47 4.80
CA HIS A 158 11.16 -0.04 3.49
C HIS A 158 9.64 0.15 3.44
N SER A 159 8.88 -0.60 4.24
CA SER A 159 7.44 -0.46 4.34
C SER A 159 6.97 0.81 5.05
N VAL A 160 7.81 1.34 5.95
CA VAL A 160 7.43 2.43 6.85
C VAL A 160 8.08 3.75 6.44
N LYS A 161 9.32 3.69 5.95
CA LYS A 161 10.15 4.88 5.67
C LYS A 161 10.25 5.19 4.17
N TYR A 162 10.06 4.21 3.29
CA TYR A 162 10.42 4.35 1.86
C TYR A 162 9.23 4.29 0.90
N THR A 163 8.01 4.12 1.41
CA THR A 163 6.78 4.27 0.62
C THR A 163 5.97 5.43 1.16
N SER A 164 5.29 6.18 0.27
CA SER A 164 4.18 7.04 0.69
C SER A 164 3.11 6.12 1.33
N PRO A 165 2.49 6.50 2.46
CA PRO A 165 1.41 5.72 3.06
C PRO A 165 0.32 5.42 2.04
#